data_AF-A0A5C3M5N5-F1
#
_entry.id   AF-A0A5C3M5N5-F1
#
_cell.length_a   1.000
_cell.length_b   1.000
_cell.length_c   1.000
_cell.angle_alpha   90.00
_cell.angle_beta   90.00
_cell.angle_gamma   90.00
#
_symmetry.space_group_name_H-M   'P 1'
#
loop_
_entity.id
_entity.type
_entity.pdbx_description
1 polymer ?
#
loop_
_entity_poly.entity_id
_entity_poly.type
_entity_poly.pdbx_seq_one_letter_code
_entity_poly.pdbx_strand_id
1 'polypeptide(L)'
;MASFDCIVVGSGHAGSSAALSAVEAGCQKVLVIDKCPAHWIGGNGYFTAGAHRTVHNGLEDLLPIVTNVSAELASRIDMDPYTRDDFISDIMRLSQGKSEKTLVETVVDHSRSAIEWLARSVKVPFTLSFNRQAYDVGGRQKFWGGMSLSVEEGGKGLIAAHQRALKDRGVGIWFETKAVALNVNEGGITGITVEKDGQRVELMTSNVVLAAGGFEASSELRARYLGEGWRNARVRGTPYNTGDGFSLARMMGAKFAGDWQGCHSTAWDANAAADAGERGLTNQFTKSGYPLGIMINTNGNRFVDEGEDFRNYTYAKFGRAILEQPGGVAFQIWDAKMIPHLRKEEYDDNVVEKILADTVEELADKIAKKGLNDSEAFIQTIYTFNDAIRQHRAEFPETTWDPAVKDNLTTQSSSMQLTLPKSNWALSLDEAPFLAVKVACGITFTFGGLAIDPQTAGVISEETGKAIAGLYCTGEMVGGLFYGNYPGGSGLTAGAVFGRKAGQSAANRI
;
A
#
# COMPACT_ATOMS: atom_id res chain seq x y z
N MET A 1 -29.51 -8.58 -25.98
CA MET A 1 -28.40 -8.53 -25.01
C MET A 1 -27.54 -7.32 -25.31
N ALA A 2 -27.05 -6.61 -24.30
CA ALA A 2 -26.10 -5.52 -24.53
C ALA A 2 -24.75 -6.10 -24.97
N SER A 3 -24.11 -5.48 -25.96
CA SER A 3 -22.83 -5.91 -26.53
C SER A 3 -21.79 -4.81 -26.37
N PHE A 4 -20.60 -5.21 -25.93
CA PHE A 4 -19.47 -4.35 -25.61
C PHE A 4 -18.20 -4.89 -26.25
N ASP A 5 -17.34 -3.97 -26.66
CA ASP A 5 -16.02 -4.28 -27.21
C ASP A 5 -15.08 -4.82 -26.13
N CYS A 6 -15.19 -4.25 -24.92
CA CYS A 6 -14.42 -4.65 -23.75
C CYS A 6 -15.23 -4.39 -22.46
N ILE A 7 -15.23 -5.35 -21.55
CA ILE A 7 -15.76 -5.19 -20.19
C ILE A 7 -14.63 -5.28 -19.18
N VAL A 8 -14.52 -4.29 -18.30
CA VAL A 8 -13.52 -4.24 -17.22
C VAL A 8 -14.20 -4.50 -15.88
N VAL A 9 -13.69 -5.46 -15.12
CA VAL A 9 -14.21 -5.83 -13.80
C VAL A 9 -13.39 -5.13 -12.72
N GLY A 10 -13.93 -4.06 -12.15
CA GLY A 10 -13.32 -3.24 -11.09
C GLY A 10 -13.07 -1.80 -11.51
N SER A 11 -13.54 -0.84 -10.70
CA SER A 11 -13.45 0.61 -10.94
C SER A 11 -12.19 1.26 -10.33
N GLY A 12 -11.25 0.46 -9.83
CA GLY A 12 -10.01 0.95 -9.24
C GLY A 12 -9.08 1.62 -10.24
N HIS A 13 -7.92 2.07 -9.76
CA HIS A 13 -6.88 2.70 -10.59
C HIS A 13 -6.48 1.84 -11.80
N ALA A 14 -6.27 0.53 -11.62
CA ALA A 14 -5.86 -0.37 -12.68
C ALA A 14 -6.99 -0.61 -13.71
N GLY A 15 -8.23 -0.82 -13.23
CA GLY A 15 -9.39 -1.02 -14.11
C GLY A 15 -9.76 0.24 -14.90
N SER A 16 -9.73 1.40 -14.25
CA SER A 16 -9.90 2.70 -14.94
C SER A 16 -8.81 2.90 -15.99
N SER A 17 -7.56 2.56 -15.68
CA SER A 17 -6.46 2.64 -16.65
C SER A 17 -6.67 1.70 -17.85
N ALA A 18 -7.19 0.50 -17.62
CA ALA A 18 -7.51 -0.45 -18.69
C ALA A 18 -8.65 0.04 -19.59
N ALA A 19 -9.75 0.52 -19.01
CA ALA A 19 -10.87 1.03 -19.77
C ALA A 19 -10.50 2.26 -20.63
N LEU A 20 -9.76 3.20 -20.04
CA LEU A 20 -9.27 4.39 -20.72
C LEU A 20 -8.32 4.05 -21.87
N SER A 21 -7.42 3.09 -21.67
CA SER A 21 -6.48 2.61 -22.68
C SER A 21 -7.20 1.85 -23.80
N ALA A 22 -8.22 1.06 -23.48
CA ALA A 22 -9.04 0.37 -24.47
C ALA A 22 -9.73 1.36 -25.42
N VAL A 23 -10.33 2.44 -24.87
CA VAL A 23 -10.93 3.50 -25.70
C VAL A 23 -9.88 4.19 -26.58
N GLU A 24 -8.73 4.56 -26.02
CA GLU A 24 -7.65 5.18 -26.80
C GLU A 24 -7.11 4.28 -27.92
N ALA A 25 -7.16 2.96 -27.72
CA ALA A 25 -6.72 1.96 -28.69
C ALA A 25 -7.81 1.58 -29.72
N GLY A 26 -9.02 2.14 -29.62
CA GLY A 26 -10.05 2.03 -30.65
C GLY A 26 -11.38 1.40 -30.22
N CYS A 27 -11.49 0.86 -28.99
CA CYS A 27 -12.76 0.36 -28.49
C CYS A 27 -13.80 1.49 -28.43
N GLN A 28 -14.99 1.26 -28.98
CA GLN A 28 -16.09 2.22 -29.01
C GLN A 28 -17.07 2.02 -27.85
N LYS A 29 -17.27 0.77 -27.42
CA LYS A 29 -18.19 0.39 -26.35
C LYS A 29 -17.46 -0.30 -25.21
N VAL A 30 -16.99 0.50 -24.25
CA VAL A 30 -16.33 0.01 -23.04
C VAL A 30 -17.25 0.16 -21.83
N LEU A 31 -17.34 -0.89 -21.02
CA LEU A 31 -18.08 -0.90 -19.76
C LEU A 31 -17.15 -1.27 -18.61
N VAL A 32 -17.15 -0.46 -17.56
CA VAL A 32 -16.61 -0.84 -16.25
C VAL A 32 -17.76 -1.34 -15.39
N ILE A 33 -17.62 -2.51 -14.79
CA ILE A 33 -18.55 -3.01 -13.77
C ILE A 33 -17.85 -3.05 -12.42
N ASP A 34 -18.56 -2.71 -11.36
CA ASP A 34 -18.07 -2.82 -9.99
C ASP A 34 -19.20 -3.29 -9.07
N LYS A 35 -18.87 -4.20 -8.15
CA LYS A 35 -19.85 -4.69 -7.17
C LYS A 35 -20.09 -3.69 -6.03
N CYS A 36 -19.21 -2.71 -5.84
CA CYS A 36 -19.41 -1.69 -4.84
C CYS A 36 -20.50 -0.69 -5.27
N PRO A 37 -21.16 -0.02 -4.31
CA PRO A 37 -22.01 1.13 -4.60
C PRO A 37 -21.16 2.32 -5.05
N ALA A 38 -21.77 3.26 -5.78
CA ALA A 38 -21.07 4.38 -6.41
C ALA A 38 -20.22 5.22 -5.43
N HIS A 39 -20.66 5.39 -4.18
CA HIS A 39 -19.91 6.14 -3.17
C HIS A 39 -18.65 5.41 -2.66
N TRP A 40 -18.48 4.12 -2.96
CA TRP A 40 -17.32 3.29 -2.61
C TRP A 40 -16.30 3.12 -3.74
N ILE A 41 -16.51 3.79 -4.86
CA ILE A 41 -15.68 3.72 -6.05
C ILE A 41 -14.17 3.86 -5.80
N GLY A 42 -13.40 3.19 -6.66
CA GLY A 42 -11.94 3.30 -6.73
C GLY A 42 -11.18 2.19 -6.00
N GLY A 43 -11.88 1.31 -5.29
CA GLY A 43 -11.29 0.22 -4.52
C GLY A 43 -10.20 0.72 -3.56
N ASN A 44 -9.13 -0.06 -3.36
CA ASN A 44 -7.97 0.39 -2.57
C ASN A 44 -7.21 1.57 -3.18
N GLY A 45 -7.38 1.81 -4.49
CA GLY A 45 -6.83 3.00 -5.14
C GLY A 45 -7.33 4.30 -4.51
N TYR A 46 -8.49 4.29 -3.84
CA TYR A 46 -9.02 5.45 -3.11
C TYR A 46 -8.29 5.70 -1.78
N PHE A 47 -7.80 4.65 -1.12
CA PHE A 47 -7.20 4.71 0.22
C PHE A 47 -5.69 4.92 0.20
N THR A 48 -5.09 4.92 -0.99
CA THR A 48 -3.64 5.12 -1.15
C THR A 48 -3.21 6.53 -0.80
N ALA A 49 -1.94 6.62 -0.44
CA ALA A 49 -1.15 7.83 -0.30
C ALA A 49 -0.88 8.55 -1.65
N GLY A 50 -1.26 7.95 -2.79
CA GLY A 50 -1.04 8.49 -4.14
C GLY A 50 0.37 8.29 -4.69
N ALA A 51 1.24 7.57 -3.96
CA ALA A 51 2.64 7.45 -4.33
C ALA A 51 2.85 6.59 -5.58
N HIS A 52 3.64 7.08 -6.54
CA HIS A 52 4.02 6.35 -7.74
C HIS A 52 5.54 6.34 -7.89
N ARG A 53 6.08 5.18 -8.29
CA ARG A 53 7.50 5.02 -8.58
C ARG A 53 7.72 4.96 -10.08
N THR A 54 8.72 5.64 -10.60
CA THR A 54 9.01 5.66 -12.04
C THR A 54 10.47 5.94 -12.31
N VAL A 55 11.01 5.36 -13.39
CA VAL A 55 12.34 5.72 -13.88
C VAL A 55 12.36 7.20 -14.29
N HIS A 56 13.42 7.91 -13.92
CA HIS A 56 13.70 9.31 -14.31
C HIS A 56 15.20 9.65 -14.22
N ASN A 57 15.67 10.60 -15.03
CA ASN A 57 17.05 11.09 -15.02
C ASN A 57 17.28 12.30 -14.08
N GLY A 58 16.32 12.58 -13.20
CA GLY A 58 16.41 13.63 -12.20
C GLY A 58 15.20 14.55 -12.23
N LEU A 59 15.31 15.71 -11.59
CA LEU A 59 14.22 16.66 -11.42
C LEU A 59 13.60 17.14 -12.75
N GLU A 60 14.43 17.45 -13.75
CA GLU A 60 13.98 18.00 -15.03
C GLU A 60 13.00 17.09 -15.77
N ASP A 61 13.16 15.76 -15.64
CA ASP A 61 12.19 14.81 -16.18
C ASP A 61 10.83 14.91 -15.45
N LEU A 62 10.81 15.26 -14.16
CA LEU A 62 9.58 15.29 -13.37
C LEU A 62 8.87 16.65 -13.41
N LEU A 63 9.58 17.76 -13.66
CA LEU A 63 8.97 19.10 -13.66
C LEU A 63 7.75 19.22 -14.62
N PRO A 64 7.76 18.66 -15.85
CA PRO A 64 6.62 18.77 -16.75
C PRO A 64 5.35 18.02 -16.31
N ILE A 65 5.44 17.15 -15.30
CA ILE A 65 4.31 16.32 -14.84
C ILE A 65 3.75 16.76 -13.48
N VAL A 66 4.49 17.55 -12.70
CA VAL A 66 4.09 17.93 -11.34
C VAL A 66 3.47 19.32 -11.24
N THR A 67 2.56 19.53 -10.29
CA THR A 67 1.81 20.77 -10.13
C THR A 67 2.27 21.66 -8.96
N ASN A 68 3.08 21.14 -8.04
CA ASN A 68 3.43 21.81 -6.78
C ASN A 68 4.87 22.38 -6.74
N VAL A 69 5.52 22.56 -7.89
CA VAL A 69 6.90 23.06 -7.96
C VAL A 69 6.95 24.35 -8.76
N SER A 70 7.29 25.46 -8.10
CA SER A 70 7.60 26.72 -8.77
C SER A 70 9.03 26.72 -9.31
N ALA A 71 9.34 27.64 -10.23
CA ALA A 71 10.70 27.80 -10.75
C ALA A 71 11.73 28.11 -9.64
N GLU A 72 11.34 28.90 -8.63
CA GLU A 72 12.19 29.18 -7.47
C GLU A 72 12.44 27.92 -6.65
N LEU A 73 11.38 27.15 -6.35
CA LEU A 73 11.52 25.93 -5.56
C LEU A 73 12.36 24.88 -6.30
N ALA A 74 12.23 24.77 -7.62
CA ALA A 74 13.03 23.86 -8.43
C ALA A 74 14.55 24.08 -8.23
N SER A 75 15.00 25.33 -8.10
CA SER A 75 16.42 25.65 -7.87
C SER A 75 16.98 25.14 -6.52
N ARG A 76 16.09 24.80 -5.59
CA ARG A 76 16.41 24.30 -4.25
C ARG A 76 16.18 22.80 -4.09
N ILE A 77 15.85 22.08 -5.15
CA ILE A 77 15.62 20.64 -5.08
C ILE A 77 16.88 19.88 -5.53
N ASP A 78 17.30 18.93 -4.70
CA ASP A 78 18.30 17.92 -5.04
C ASP A 78 17.57 16.61 -5.29
N MET A 79 17.65 16.10 -6.53
CA MET A 79 17.05 14.83 -6.91
C MET A 79 17.95 14.08 -7.88
N ASP A 80 18.56 13.02 -7.36
CA ASP A 80 19.36 12.12 -8.16
C ASP A 80 18.47 11.33 -9.14
N PRO A 81 19.05 10.85 -10.26
CA PRO A 81 18.38 9.91 -11.15
C PRO A 81 17.87 8.69 -10.37
N TYR A 82 16.69 8.20 -10.75
CA TYR A 82 16.20 6.89 -10.35
C TYR A 82 16.16 6.02 -11.59
N THR A 83 17.24 5.26 -11.79
CA THR A 83 17.48 4.54 -13.03
C THR A 83 16.66 3.26 -13.13
N ARG A 84 16.68 2.64 -14.32
CA ARG A 84 16.14 1.30 -14.54
C ARG A 84 16.74 0.28 -13.56
N ASP A 85 18.05 0.31 -13.39
CA ASP A 85 18.76 -0.66 -12.54
C ASP A 85 18.45 -0.45 -11.07
N ASP A 86 18.29 0.80 -10.61
CA ASP A 86 17.84 1.11 -9.25
C ASP A 86 16.45 0.50 -8.99
N PHE A 87 15.52 0.62 -9.94
CA PHE A 87 14.17 0.09 -9.80
C PHE A 87 14.11 -1.44 -9.81
N ILE A 88 14.84 -2.08 -10.72
CA ILE A 88 14.95 -3.55 -10.73
C ILE A 88 15.59 -4.03 -9.42
N SER A 89 16.69 -3.40 -9.01
CA SER A 89 17.42 -3.74 -7.78
C SER A 89 16.54 -3.64 -6.55
N ASP A 90 15.76 -2.56 -6.41
CA ASP A 90 14.84 -2.39 -5.28
C ASP A 90 13.77 -3.47 -5.22
N ILE A 91 13.13 -3.81 -6.35
CA ILE A 91 12.12 -4.88 -6.39
C ILE A 91 12.77 -6.22 -6.02
N MET A 92 13.86 -6.59 -6.70
CA MET A 92 14.52 -7.87 -6.52
C MET A 92 15.09 -8.03 -5.10
N ARG A 93 15.67 -6.98 -4.52
CA ARG A 93 16.20 -7.00 -3.15
C ARG A 93 15.09 -7.21 -2.13
N LEU A 94 14.00 -6.46 -2.23
CA LEU A 94 12.86 -6.57 -1.31
C LEU A 94 12.11 -7.90 -1.45
N SER A 95 12.12 -8.49 -2.64
CA SER A 95 11.55 -9.82 -2.90
C SER A 95 12.50 -10.98 -2.64
N GLN A 96 13.74 -10.74 -2.17
CA GLN A 96 14.79 -11.74 -2.04
C GLN A 96 15.03 -12.55 -3.32
N GLY A 97 14.99 -11.87 -4.47
CA GLY A 97 15.18 -12.47 -5.80
C GLY A 97 14.02 -13.29 -6.35
N LYS A 98 12.88 -13.38 -5.65
CA LYS A 98 11.75 -14.22 -6.04
C LYS A 98 10.81 -13.61 -7.09
N SER A 99 10.85 -12.29 -7.29
CA SER A 99 9.99 -11.64 -8.28
C SER A 99 10.29 -12.12 -9.70
N GLU A 100 9.24 -12.27 -10.50
CA GLU A 100 9.34 -12.73 -11.89
C GLU A 100 10.01 -11.66 -12.75
N LYS A 101 11.22 -11.97 -13.22
CA LYS A 101 12.11 -11.01 -13.89
C LYS A 101 11.44 -10.27 -15.05
N THR A 102 10.73 -10.98 -15.93
CA THR A 102 10.08 -10.39 -17.10
C THR A 102 8.92 -9.47 -16.73
N LEU A 103 8.17 -9.77 -15.66
CA LEU A 103 7.14 -8.86 -15.14
C LEU A 103 7.77 -7.60 -14.56
N VAL A 104 8.85 -7.74 -13.80
CA VAL A 104 9.59 -6.61 -13.22
C VAL A 104 10.14 -5.71 -14.32
N GLU A 105 10.87 -6.26 -15.29
CA GLU A 105 11.41 -5.52 -16.42
C GLU A 105 10.31 -4.76 -17.17
N THR A 106 9.18 -5.42 -17.43
CA THR A 106 8.04 -4.78 -18.08
C THR A 106 7.50 -3.57 -17.30
N VAL A 107 7.32 -3.70 -15.98
CA VAL A 107 6.86 -2.57 -15.16
C VAL A 107 7.86 -1.43 -15.19
N VAL A 108 9.15 -1.73 -15.02
CA VAL A 108 10.22 -0.72 -14.98
C VAL A 108 10.34 -0.01 -16.32
N ASP A 109 10.43 -0.76 -17.41
CA ASP A 109 10.66 -0.24 -18.77
C ASP A 109 9.50 0.62 -19.27
N HIS A 110 8.29 0.36 -18.79
CA HIS A 110 7.10 1.13 -19.16
C HIS A 110 6.65 2.15 -18.10
N SER A 111 7.28 2.19 -16.92
CA SER A 111 6.87 3.03 -15.79
C SER A 111 6.73 4.50 -16.19
N ARG A 112 7.77 5.08 -16.81
CA ARG A 112 7.82 6.49 -17.20
C ARG A 112 6.71 6.86 -18.17
N SER A 113 6.54 6.06 -19.22
CA SER A 113 5.50 6.28 -20.21
C SER A 113 4.09 6.19 -19.61
N ALA A 114 3.88 5.34 -18.60
CA ALA A 114 2.60 5.20 -17.92
C ALA A 114 2.30 6.40 -17.03
N ILE A 115 3.29 6.93 -16.32
CA ILE A 115 3.12 8.15 -15.52
C ILE A 115 2.85 9.37 -16.41
N GLU A 116 3.60 9.54 -17.49
CA GLU A 116 3.36 10.63 -18.45
C GLU A 116 1.97 10.55 -19.07
N TRP A 117 1.50 9.34 -19.38
CA TRP A 117 0.15 9.10 -19.86
C TRP A 117 -0.91 9.46 -18.81
N LEU A 118 -0.74 9.05 -17.55
CA LEU A 118 -1.63 9.45 -16.46
C LEU A 118 -1.69 10.98 -16.30
N ALA A 119 -0.54 11.66 -16.37
CA ALA A 119 -0.47 13.11 -16.24
C ALA A 119 -1.16 13.82 -17.42
N ARG A 120 -0.90 13.38 -18.66
CA ARG A 120 -1.34 14.08 -19.88
C ARG A 120 -2.73 13.68 -20.34
N SER A 121 -3.05 12.40 -20.33
CA SER A 121 -4.28 11.85 -20.89
C SER A 121 -5.39 11.72 -19.86
N VAL A 122 -5.04 11.32 -18.62
CA VAL A 122 -5.99 11.15 -17.51
C VAL A 122 -6.07 12.39 -16.62
N LYS A 123 -5.11 13.32 -16.76
CA LYS A 123 -5.02 14.56 -15.97
C LYS A 123 -4.90 14.28 -14.46
N VAL A 124 -4.10 13.27 -14.10
CA VAL A 124 -3.75 13.01 -12.71
C VAL A 124 -2.86 14.16 -12.20
N PRO A 125 -3.23 14.82 -11.09
CA PRO A 125 -2.47 15.95 -10.54
C PRO A 125 -1.27 15.43 -9.73
N PHE A 126 -0.19 15.05 -10.42
CA PHE A 126 1.02 14.60 -9.74
C PHE A 126 1.69 15.76 -9.00
N THR A 127 2.30 15.43 -7.87
CA THR A 127 3.07 16.35 -7.03
C THR A 127 4.38 15.69 -6.62
N LEU A 128 5.42 16.47 -6.38
CA LEU A 128 6.59 15.97 -5.67
C LEU A 128 6.26 15.68 -4.20
N SER A 129 6.74 14.54 -3.71
CA SER A 129 6.39 13.96 -2.40
C SER A 129 7.24 14.52 -1.25
N PHE A 130 7.30 15.85 -1.09
CA PHE A 130 8.11 16.52 -0.07
C PHE A 130 7.85 15.98 1.34
N ASN A 131 6.59 15.85 1.73
CA ASN A 131 6.19 15.44 3.09
C ASN A 131 6.54 13.99 3.46
N ARG A 132 7.05 13.19 2.51
CA ARG A 132 7.34 11.77 2.75
C ARG A 132 8.71 11.31 2.28
N GLN A 133 9.28 12.00 1.29
CA GLN A 133 10.46 11.54 0.58
C GLN A 133 11.47 12.67 0.32
N ALA A 134 11.36 13.77 1.07
CA ALA A 134 12.38 14.81 1.10
C ALA A 134 12.58 15.35 2.52
N TYR A 135 13.79 15.86 2.79
CA TYR A 135 14.11 16.64 3.98
C TYR A 135 14.77 17.95 3.56
N ASP A 136 14.58 19.01 4.36
CA ASP A 136 15.36 20.24 4.23
C ASP A 136 16.75 20.04 4.83
N VAL A 137 17.78 20.11 3.99
CA VAL A 137 19.18 19.99 4.39
C VAL A 137 19.93 21.21 3.87
N GLY A 138 20.11 22.20 4.75
CA GLY A 138 20.81 23.44 4.43
C GLY A 138 20.05 24.35 3.46
N GLY A 139 18.71 24.41 3.56
CA GLY A 139 17.87 25.20 2.66
C GLY A 139 17.60 24.54 1.31
N ARG A 140 17.97 23.27 1.15
CA ARG A 140 17.74 22.46 -0.06
C ARG A 140 16.88 21.24 0.29
N GLN A 141 15.91 20.95 -0.57
CA GLN A 141 15.02 19.80 -0.45
C GLN A 141 15.70 18.58 -1.08
N LYS A 142 16.24 17.67 -0.25
CA LYS A 142 16.92 16.47 -0.71
C LYS A 142 15.97 15.28 -0.80
N PHE A 143 15.71 14.82 -2.02
CA PHE A 143 14.87 13.64 -2.27
C PHE A 143 15.66 12.34 -2.09
N TRP A 144 14.97 11.28 -1.67
CA TRP A 144 15.57 9.97 -1.45
C TRP A 144 14.64 8.81 -1.79
N GLY A 145 15.21 7.60 -1.90
CA GLY A 145 14.47 6.36 -1.96
C GLY A 145 13.66 6.11 -3.24
N GLY A 146 13.76 6.95 -4.28
CA GLY A 146 13.19 6.75 -5.63
C GLY A 146 11.66 6.85 -5.75
N MET A 147 10.94 7.22 -4.68
CA MET A 147 9.48 7.41 -4.67
C MET A 147 9.12 8.90 -4.73
N SER A 148 9.59 9.58 -5.78
CA SER A 148 9.55 11.04 -5.89
C SER A 148 8.15 11.62 -6.09
N LEU A 149 7.21 10.84 -6.63
CA LEU A 149 5.88 11.29 -7.02
C LEU A 149 4.79 10.86 -6.02
N SER A 150 3.86 11.78 -5.79
CA SER A 150 2.57 11.55 -5.14
C SER A 150 1.46 12.19 -5.99
N VAL A 151 0.23 12.10 -5.54
CA VAL A 151 -0.94 12.73 -6.18
C VAL A 151 -1.55 13.69 -5.18
N GLU A 152 -1.97 14.86 -5.64
CA GLU A 152 -2.72 15.81 -4.84
C GLU A 152 -3.96 15.13 -4.23
N GLU A 153 -4.20 15.31 -2.93
CA GLU A 153 -5.23 14.59 -2.16
C GLU A 153 -5.09 13.03 -2.16
N GLY A 154 -3.92 12.51 -2.53
CA GLY A 154 -3.62 11.09 -2.55
C GLY A 154 -4.57 10.28 -3.43
N GLY A 155 -5.10 9.18 -2.89
CA GLY A 155 -6.03 8.31 -3.60
C GLY A 155 -7.34 8.98 -4.01
N LYS A 156 -7.80 10.00 -3.27
CA LYS A 156 -9.01 10.74 -3.62
C LYS A 156 -8.83 11.47 -4.95
N GLY A 157 -7.76 12.24 -5.07
CA GLY A 157 -7.43 12.97 -6.30
C GLY A 157 -7.15 12.03 -7.48
N LEU A 158 -6.50 10.89 -7.22
CA LEU A 158 -6.26 9.86 -8.23
C LEU A 158 -7.57 9.29 -8.80
N ILE A 159 -8.50 8.87 -7.93
CA ILE A 159 -9.77 8.31 -8.37
C ILE A 159 -10.64 9.39 -9.01
N ALA A 160 -10.65 10.62 -8.49
CA ALA A 160 -11.37 11.73 -9.10
C ALA A 160 -10.89 12.03 -10.54
N ALA A 161 -9.57 12.00 -10.79
CA ALA A 161 -9.02 12.16 -12.14
C ALA A 161 -9.48 11.05 -13.09
N HIS A 162 -9.42 9.79 -12.66
CA HIS A 162 -9.93 8.66 -13.43
C HIS A 162 -11.42 8.78 -13.75
N GLN A 163 -12.24 9.18 -12.77
CA GLN A 163 -13.68 9.36 -12.97
C GLN A 163 -14.01 10.43 -14.01
N ARG A 164 -13.31 11.57 -13.97
CA ARG A 164 -13.46 12.60 -15.00
C ARG A 164 -13.07 12.05 -16.38
N ALA A 165 -11.90 11.42 -16.49
CA ALA A 165 -11.41 10.88 -17.75
C ALA A 165 -12.34 9.80 -18.35
N LEU A 166 -12.89 8.91 -17.51
CA LEU A 166 -13.82 7.87 -17.96
C LEU A 166 -15.11 8.49 -18.50
N LYS A 167 -15.66 9.47 -17.77
CA LYS A 167 -16.87 10.20 -18.19
C LYS A 167 -16.64 10.96 -19.49
N ASP A 168 -15.54 11.70 -19.60
CA ASP A 168 -15.20 12.52 -20.78
C ASP A 168 -15.03 11.67 -22.05
N ARG A 169 -14.67 10.40 -21.89
CA ARG A 169 -14.51 9.42 -22.98
C ARG A 169 -15.72 8.52 -23.19
N GLY A 170 -16.84 8.80 -22.52
CA GLY A 170 -18.09 8.05 -22.68
C GLY A 170 -18.03 6.60 -22.19
N VAL A 171 -17.11 6.26 -21.29
CA VAL A 171 -17.05 4.92 -20.69
C VAL A 171 -18.21 4.75 -19.71
N GLY A 172 -19.02 3.72 -19.91
CA GLY A 172 -20.09 3.36 -18.98
C GLY A 172 -19.53 2.77 -17.68
N ILE A 173 -20.14 3.10 -16.55
CA ILE A 173 -19.81 2.46 -15.26
C ILE A 173 -21.10 1.94 -14.63
N TRP A 174 -21.14 0.64 -14.32
CA TRP A 174 -22.24 0.02 -13.59
C TRP A 174 -21.78 -0.38 -12.19
N PHE A 175 -22.32 0.31 -11.19
CA PHE A 175 -22.15 -0.02 -9.77
C PHE A 175 -23.15 -1.09 -9.32
N GLU A 176 -22.91 -1.65 -8.14
CA GLU A 176 -23.75 -2.71 -7.55
C GLU A 176 -23.98 -3.86 -8.55
N THR A 177 -22.93 -4.15 -9.33
CA THR A 177 -22.95 -5.10 -10.44
C THR A 177 -21.81 -6.11 -10.25
N LYS A 178 -22.14 -7.26 -9.67
CA LYS A 178 -21.17 -8.31 -9.35
C LYS A 178 -20.99 -9.25 -10.54
N ALA A 179 -19.77 -9.41 -11.03
CA ALA A 179 -19.44 -10.50 -11.96
C ALA A 179 -19.56 -11.86 -11.25
N VAL A 180 -20.30 -12.80 -11.84
CA VAL A 180 -20.55 -14.14 -11.26
C VAL A 180 -20.14 -15.30 -12.16
N ALA A 181 -20.00 -15.08 -13.47
CA ALA A 181 -19.43 -16.08 -14.38
C ALA A 181 -18.79 -15.41 -15.61
N LEU A 182 -17.75 -16.03 -16.15
CA LEU A 182 -17.20 -15.72 -17.46
C LEU A 182 -17.78 -16.72 -18.46
N ASN A 183 -18.28 -16.22 -19.59
CA ASN A 183 -18.92 -17.03 -20.62
C ASN A 183 -17.88 -17.30 -21.72
N VAL A 184 -17.75 -18.55 -22.15
CA VAL A 184 -16.69 -18.99 -23.08
C VAL A 184 -17.20 -19.96 -24.14
N ASN A 185 -16.48 -20.03 -25.26
CA ASN A 185 -16.57 -21.10 -26.26
C ASN A 185 -15.14 -21.55 -26.68
N GLU A 186 -15.02 -22.38 -27.72
CA GLU A 186 -13.72 -22.84 -28.24
C GLU A 186 -12.77 -21.68 -28.63
N GLY A 187 -13.32 -20.51 -28.99
CA GLY A 187 -12.57 -19.32 -29.37
C GLY A 187 -12.16 -18.39 -28.21
N GLY A 188 -12.56 -18.69 -26.97
CA GLY A 188 -12.26 -17.89 -25.77
C GLY A 188 -13.48 -17.22 -25.16
N ILE A 189 -13.28 -16.04 -24.55
CA ILE A 189 -14.35 -15.25 -23.93
C ILE A 189 -15.41 -14.84 -24.97
N THR A 190 -16.68 -15.01 -24.61
CA THR A 190 -17.85 -14.56 -25.40
C THR A 190 -18.79 -13.63 -24.61
N GLY A 191 -18.59 -13.53 -23.30
CA GLY A 191 -19.33 -12.60 -22.47
C GLY A 191 -19.03 -12.75 -20.98
N ILE A 192 -19.82 -12.05 -20.18
CA ILE A 192 -19.79 -12.11 -18.72
C ILE A 192 -21.22 -12.12 -18.19
N THR A 193 -21.47 -12.96 -17.20
CA THR A 193 -22.73 -12.96 -16.45
C THR A 193 -22.53 -12.15 -15.18
N VAL A 194 -23.39 -11.17 -14.96
CA VAL A 194 -23.37 -10.30 -13.79
C VAL A 194 -24.66 -10.44 -12.99
N GLU A 195 -24.59 -10.19 -11.69
CA GLU A 195 -25.73 -9.95 -10.84
C GLU A 195 -25.90 -8.44 -10.66
N LYS A 196 -27.05 -7.91 -11.07
CA LYS A 196 -27.41 -6.50 -10.97
C LYS A 196 -28.87 -6.38 -10.56
N ASP A 197 -29.14 -5.57 -9.53
CA ASP A 197 -30.50 -5.33 -9.02
C ASP A 197 -31.24 -6.65 -8.67
N GLY A 198 -30.50 -7.64 -8.15
CA GLY A 198 -31.01 -8.97 -7.79
C GLY A 198 -31.26 -9.91 -8.98
N GLN A 199 -30.91 -9.50 -10.21
CA GLN A 199 -31.13 -10.28 -11.43
C GLN A 199 -29.81 -10.68 -12.07
N ARG A 200 -29.78 -11.87 -12.68
CA ARG A 200 -28.67 -12.28 -13.54
C ARG A 200 -28.84 -11.71 -14.94
N VAL A 201 -27.83 -10.99 -15.41
CA VAL A 201 -27.78 -10.33 -16.71
C VAL A 201 -26.55 -10.84 -17.47
N GLU A 202 -26.75 -11.26 -18.71
CA GLU A 202 -25.67 -11.63 -19.62
C GLU A 202 -25.27 -10.44 -20.49
N LEU A 203 -23.98 -10.13 -20.51
CA LEU A 203 -23.37 -9.08 -21.31
C LEU A 203 -22.42 -9.71 -22.32
N MET A 204 -22.60 -9.40 -23.61
CA MET A 204 -21.80 -9.99 -24.69
C MET A 204 -20.52 -9.19 -24.89
N THR A 205 -19.38 -9.86 -24.90
CA THR A 205 -18.08 -9.27 -25.23
C THR A 205 -17.06 -10.34 -25.56
N SER A 206 -16.12 -10.06 -26.47
CA SER A 206 -14.98 -10.94 -26.73
C SER A 206 -13.79 -10.67 -25.80
N ASN A 207 -13.87 -9.63 -24.95
CA ASN A 207 -12.77 -9.17 -24.13
C ASN A 207 -13.22 -8.82 -22.70
N VAL A 208 -12.63 -9.49 -21.72
CA VAL A 208 -12.80 -9.18 -20.30
C VAL A 208 -11.45 -8.88 -19.66
N VAL A 209 -11.35 -7.74 -18.97
CA VAL A 209 -10.20 -7.39 -18.14
C VAL A 209 -10.56 -7.54 -16.67
N LEU A 210 -9.89 -8.45 -15.96
CA LEU A 210 -10.01 -8.62 -14.52
C LEU A 210 -9.11 -7.60 -13.80
N ALA A 211 -9.72 -6.67 -13.06
CA ALA A 211 -9.05 -5.63 -12.28
C ALA A 211 -9.69 -5.48 -10.88
N ALA A 212 -10.10 -6.61 -10.29
CA ALA A 212 -10.99 -6.69 -9.14
C ALA A 212 -10.28 -6.69 -7.76
N GLY A 213 -9.02 -6.27 -7.71
CA GLY A 213 -8.24 -6.23 -6.47
C GLY A 213 -7.86 -7.60 -5.90
N GLY A 214 -7.34 -7.62 -4.69
CA GLY A 214 -6.96 -8.86 -3.99
C GLY A 214 -8.10 -9.46 -3.16
N PHE A 215 -7.71 -10.06 -2.03
CA PHE A 215 -8.62 -10.73 -1.10
C PHE A 215 -8.51 -10.24 0.35
N GLU A 216 -7.80 -9.15 0.59
CA GLU A 216 -7.52 -8.60 1.92
C GLU A 216 -8.75 -8.20 2.73
N ALA A 217 -9.91 -7.95 2.11
CA ALA A 217 -11.15 -7.72 2.84
C ALA A 217 -11.85 -9.04 3.25
N SER A 218 -11.51 -10.17 2.62
CA SER A 218 -12.08 -11.48 2.98
C SER A 218 -11.37 -12.08 4.19
N SER A 219 -12.04 -12.12 5.34
CA SER A 219 -11.49 -12.78 6.55
C SER A 219 -11.23 -14.27 6.32
N GLU A 220 -12.07 -14.95 5.52
CA GLU A 220 -11.90 -16.37 5.18
C GLU A 220 -10.65 -16.61 4.33
N LEU A 221 -10.47 -15.84 3.25
CA LEU A 221 -9.31 -16.02 2.37
C LEU A 221 -8.01 -15.58 3.06
N ARG A 222 -8.05 -14.54 3.89
CA ARG A 222 -6.95 -14.17 4.76
C ARG A 222 -6.53 -15.31 5.66
N ALA A 223 -7.47 -15.95 6.35
CA ALA A 223 -7.17 -17.09 7.21
C ALA A 223 -6.57 -18.26 6.42
N ARG A 224 -7.18 -18.59 5.27
CA ARG A 224 -6.76 -19.70 4.40
C ARG A 224 -5.35 -19.53 3.87
N TYR A 225 -4.97 -18.32 3.44
CA TYR A 225 -3.72 -18.10 2.72
C TYR A 225 -2.62 -17.45 3.55
N LEU A 226 -2.97 -16.54 4.46
CA LEU A 226 -2.00 -15.81 5.28
C LEU A 226 -1.85 -16.41 6.70
N GLY A 227 -2.81 -17.23 7.12
CA GLY A 227 -2.86 -17.89 8.43
C GLY A 227 -4.00 -17.39 9.31
N GLU A 228 -4.44 -18.22 10.27
CA GLU A 228 -5.68 -18.01 11.05
C GLU A 228 -5.73 -16.65 11.78
N GLY A 229 -4.60 -16.15 12.27
CA GLY A 229 -4.52 -14.84 12.94
C GLY A 229 -4.92 -13.65 12.05
N TRP A 230 -4.82 -13.77 10.71
CA TRP A 230 -5.14 -12.70 9.77
C TRP A 230 -6.62 -12.35 9.66
N ARG A 231 -7.51 -13.16 10.25
CA ARG A 231 -8.92 -12.77 10.45
C ARG A 231 -9.04 -11.47 11.24
N ASN A 232 -8.10 -11.23 12.16
CA ASN A 232 -8.15 -10.11 13.11
C ASN A 232 -7.49 -8.84 12.58
N ALA A 233 -6.81 -8.88 11.43
CA ALA A 233 -6.26 -7.67 10.82
C ALA A 233 -7.38 -6.72 10.42
N ARG A 234 -7.20 -5.41 10.65
CA ARG A 234 -8.11 -4.38 10.17
C ARG A 234 -7.93 -4.17 8.68
N VAL A 235 -9.02 -3.95 7.94
CA VAL A 235 -8.95 -3.66 6.50
C VAL A 235 -8.57 -2.20 6.30
N ARG A 236 -7.38 -1.95 5.75
CA ARG A 236 -6.90 -0.62 5.32
C ARG A 236 -7.34 -0.38 3.87
N GLY A 237 -8.64 -0.30 3.63
CA GLY A 237 -9.10 -0.29 2.24
C GLY A 237 -10.58 -0.44 2.02
N THR A 238 -10.92 -0.84 0.80
CA THR A 238 -12.30 -1.14 0.41
C THR A 238 -12.76 -2.45 1.06
N PRO A 239 -14.01 -2.54 1.57
CA PRO A 239 -14.56 -3.82 2.04
C PRO A 239 -14.88 -4.79 0.89
N TYR A 240 -14.73 -4.33 -0.37
CA TYR A 240 -15.14 -5.08 -1.56
C TYR A 240 -14.02 -5.95 -2.17
N ASN A 241 -12.77 -5.86 -1.73
CA ASN A 241 -11.69 -6.73 -2.23
C ASN A 241 -11.72 -8.09 -1.54
N THR A 242 -12.64 -8.95 -1.97
CA THR A 242 -12.93 -10.25 -1.31
C THR A 242 -12.51 -11.45 -2.15
N GLY A 243 -11.68 -11.27 -3.18
CA GLY A 243 -11.15 -12.36 -4.01
C GLY A 243 -12.13 -12.98 -5.00
N ASP A 244 -13.28 -12.36 -5.29
CA ASP A 244 -14.26 -12.89 -6.26
C ASP A 244 -13.64 -13.09 -7.66
N GLY A 245 -12.75 -12.18 -8.08
CA GLY A 245 -12.05 -12.26 -9.36
C GLY A 245 -11.16 -13.51 -9.49
N PHE A 246 -10.56 -13.97 -8.39
CA PHE A 246 -9.79 -15.22 -8.38
C PHE A 246 -10.69 -16.44 -8.54
N SER A 247 -11.91 -16.41 -7.99
CA SER A 247 -12.88 -17.48 -8.20
C SER A 247 -13.30 -17.57 -9.67
N LEU A 248 -13.56 -16.42 -10.32
CA LEU A 248 -13.86 -16.36 -11.76
C LEU A 248 -12.71 -16.91 -12.60
N ALA A 249 -11.48 -16.48 -12.32
CA ALA A 249 -10.29 -16.91 -13.06
C ALA A 249 -10.01 -18.41 -12.89
N ARG A 250 -10.18 -18.95 -11.68
CA ARG A 250 -10.00 -20.38 -11.41
C ARG A 250 -10.98 -21.25 -12.19
N MET A 251 -12.22 -20.81 -12.36
CA MET A 251 -13.21 -21.52 -13.20
C MET A 251 -12.78 -21.59 -14.68
N MET A 252 -11.94 -20.66 -15.14
CA MET A 252 -11.39 -20.62 -16.49
C MET A 252 -10.06 -21.39 -16.64
N GLY A 253 -9.62 -22.11 -15.60
CA GLY A 253 -8.33 -22.81 -15.62
C GLY A 253 -7.13 -21.87 -15.67
N ALA A 254 -7.27 -20.65 -15.14
CA ALA A 254 -6.16 -19.70 -15.03
C ALA A 254 -5.06 -20.23 -14.11
N LYS A 255 -3.82 -19.95 -14.47
CA LYS A 255 -2.61 -20.20 -13.67
C LYS A 255 -2.47 -19.17 -12.57
N PHE A 256 -2.26 -19.67 -11.35
CA PHE A 256 -2.03 -18.84 -10.17
C PHE A 256 -0.53 -18.71 -9.94
N ALA A 257 -0.08 -17.53 -9.49
CA ALA A 257 1.33 -17.20 -9.27
C ALA A 257 1.51 -16.24 -8.10
N GLY A 258 2.76 -15.91 -7.74
CA GLY A 258 3.06 -14.95 -6.68
C GLY A 258 3.09 -15.54 -5.26
N ASP A 259 3.20 -14.64 -4.29
CA ASP A 259 3.29 -14.97 -2.86
C ASP A 259 1.91 -14.94 -2.20
N TRP A 260 1.22 -16.08 -2.18
CA TRP A 260 -0.10 -16.20 -1.54
C TRP A 260 -0.06 -16.08 -0.01
N GLN A 261 1.14 -16.18 0.60
CA GLN A 261 1.34 -15.99 2.05
C GLN A 261 1.83 -14.56 2.37
N GLY A 262 2.04 -13.75 1.32
CA GLY A 262 2.55 -12.39 1.40
C GLY A 262 1.45 -11.35 1.28
N CYS A 263 1.57 -10.28 2.06
CA CYS A 263 0.72 -9.11 1.95
C CYS A 263 1.44 -7.86 2.45
N HIS A 264 0.95 -6.71 2.04
CA HIS A 264 1.28 -5.44 2.64
C HIS A 264 0.40 -5.20 3.87
N SER A 265 1.03 -5.07 5.04
CA SER A 265 0.38 -4.61 6.27
C SER A 265 1.10 -3.41 6.87
N THR A 266 0.52 -2.74 7.85
CA THR A 266 1.13 -1.62 8.58
C THR A 266 0.65 -1.56 10.02
N ALA A 267 1.37 -0.84 10.89
CA ALA A 267 0.80 -0.33 12.12
C ALA A 267 -0.34 0.64 11.78
N TRP A 268 -1.52 0.33 12.30
CA TRP A 268 -2.78 1.00 12.00
C TRP A 268 -3.48 1.41 13.28
N ASP A 269 -4.35 2.41 13.20
CA ASP A 269 -5.14 2.85 14.34
C ASP A 269 -6.03 1.72 14.87
N ALA A 270 -5.93 1.41 16.17
CA ALA A 270 -6.70 0.34 16.79
C ALA A 270 -8.19 0.67 16.94
N ASN A 271 -8.61 1.92 16.76
CA ASN A 271 -10.00 2.34 16.80
C ASN A 271 -10.64 2.44 15.40
N ALA A 272 -9.87 2.26 14.32
CA ALA A 272 -10.41 2.17 12.97
C ALA A 272 -11.41 1.02 12.82
N ALA A 273 -12.33 1.07 11.85
CA ALA A 273 -13.23 -0.05 11.56
C ALA A 273 -12.44 -1.33 11.22
N ALA A 274 -13.03 -2.49 11.50
CA ALA A 274 -12.33 -3.78 11.33
C ALA A 274 -12.32 -4.24 9.87
N ASP A 275 -13.37 -3.93 9.12
CA ASP A 275 -13.69 -4.49 7.81
C ASP A 275 -13.63 -3.47 6.66
N ALA A 276 -13.38 -2.19 6.97
CA ALA A 276 -13.21 -1.15 5.97
C ALA A 276 -12.28 -0.02 6.45
N GLY A 277 -11.67 0.67 5.48
CA GLY A 277 -10.99 1.94 5.68
C GLY A 277 -11.98 3.10 5.80
N GLU A 278 -11.57 4.18 6.45
CA GLU A 278 -12.39 5.39 6.57
C GLU A 278 -12.13 6.31 5.37
N ARG A 279 -13.18 6.69 4.63
CA ARG A 279 -13.04 7.41 3.35
C ARG A 279 -12.66 8.88 3.53
N GLY A 280 -12.96 9.49 4.67
CA GLY A 280 -12.56 10.85 5.01
C GLY A 280 -11.06 10.95 5.31
N LEU A 281 -10.56 10.10 6.20
CA LEU A 281 -9.19 10.11 6.70
C LEU A 281 -8.21 9.31 5.83
N THR A 282 -8.72 8.33 5.08
CA THR A 282 -7.95 7.46 4.17
C THR A 282 -6.68 6.90 4.81
N ASN A 283 -5.51 7.37 4.40
CA ASN A 283 -4.20 6.90 4.85
C ASN A 283 -3.79 7.46 6.23
N GLN A 284 -4.52 8.41 6.80
CA GLN A 284 -4.14 9.09 8.05
C GLN A 284 -4.16 8.17 9.28
N PHE A 285 -4.86 7.04 9.23
CA PHE A 285 -4.82 6.05 10.30
C PHE A 285 -3.53 5.21 10.33
N THR A 286 -2.59 5.36 9.39
CA THR A 286 -1.26 4.77 9.54
C THR A 286 -0.59 5.35 10.79
N LYS A 287 0.05 4.50 11.60
CA LYS A 287 0.74 4.90 12.84
C LYS A 287 2.22 4.64 12.74
N SER A 288 2.89 5.57 12.08
CA SER A 288 4.21 5.35 11.52
C SER A 288 5.34 6.03 12.30
N GLY A 289 5.00 6.63 13.46
CA GLY A 289 5.91 7.28 14.40
C GLY A 289 6.67 6.33 15.34
N TYR A 290 6.50 5.01 15.19
CA TYR A 290 7.16 4.02 16.05
C TYR A 290 8.70 4.14 16.15
N PRO A 291 9.47 4.62 15.15
CA PRO A 291 10.91 4.78 15.33
C PRO A 291 11.28 5.81 16.39
N LEU A 292 10.42 6.81 16.60
CA LEU A 292 10.61 7.90 17.57
C LEU A 292 10.27 7.47 19.01
N GLY A 293 9.74 6.27 19.21
CA GLY A 293 9.31 5.78 20.52
C GLY A 293 9.58 4.28 20.67
N ILE A 294 8.71 3.61 21.44
CA ILE A 294 8.71 2.15 21.58
C ILE A 294 7.31 1.57 21.37
N MET A 295 7.24 0.29 21.06
CA MET A 295 6.01 -0.50 20.97
C MET A 295 5.98 -1.55 22.06
N ILE A 296 4.94 -1.50 22.89
CA ILE A 296 4.71 -2.44 23.98
C ILE A 296 3.42 -3.22 23.72
N ASN A 297 3.46 -4.54 23.84
CA ASN A 297 2.29 -5.40 23.68
C ASN A 297 1.37 -5.32 24.92
N THR A 298 0.22 -6.00 24.86
CA THR A 298 -0.75 -6.01 25.96
C THR A 298 -0.24 -6.68 27.22
N ASN A 299 0.85 -7.45 27.17
CA ASN A 299 1.48 -8.05 28.33
C ASN A 299 2.60 -7.15 28.90
N GLY A 300 2.70 -5.89 28.49
CA GLY A 300 3.68 -4.94 29.03
C GLY A 300 5.10 -5.10 28.49
N ASN A 301 5.33 -5.91 27.46
CA ASN A 301 6.66 -6.18 26.92
C ASN A 301 6.90 -5.57 25.52
N ARG A 302 8.12 -5.11 25.26
CA ARG A 302 8.57 -4.81 23.87
C ARG A 302 8.68 -6.10 23.06
N PHE A 303 8.46 -6.01 21.74
CA PHE A 303 8.41 -7.20 20.86
C PHE A 303 9.06 -7.00 19.48
N VAL A 304 9.50 -5.78 19.15
CA VAL A 304 10.32 -5.50 17.95
C VAL A 304 11.41 -4.47 18.27
N ASP A 305 12.46 -4.45 17.46
CA ASP A 305 13.46 -3.38 17.48
C ASP A 305 12.96 -2.21 16.64
N GLU A 306 12.35 -1.21 17.29
CA GLU A 306 11.79 -0.04 16.61
C GLU A 306 12.86 0.83 15.91
N GLY A 307 14.15 0.59 16.20
CA GLY A 307 15.31 1.26 15.60
C GLY A 307 16.11 0.38 14.63
N GLU A 308 15.59 -0.78 14.18
CA GLU A 308 16.31 -1.70 13.28
C GLU A 308 16.65 -1.04 11.92
N ASP A 309 15.69 -0.32 11.34
CA ASP A 309 15.88 0.42 10.09
C ASP A 309 14.85 1.54 9.94
N PHE A 310 15.05 2.40 8.94
CA PHE A 310 14.10 3.44 8.58
C PHE A 310 12.72 2.86 8.32
N ARG A 311 11.72 3.65 8.69
CA ARG A 311 10.30 3.29 8.64
C ARG A 311 9.87 2.70 7.30
N ASN A 312 10.32 3.27 6.18
CA ASN A 312 9.98 2.82 4.82
C ASN A 312 10.45 1.39 4.49
N TYR A 313 11.36 0.82 5.30
CA TYR A 313 11.82 -0.55 5.17
C TYR A 313 11.19 -1.49 6.22
N THR A 314 10.69 -0.95 7.35
CA THR A 314 10.17 -1.75 8.49
C THR A 314 8.65 -1.80 8.60
N TYR A 315 7.91 -0.85 8.02
CA TYR A 315 6.45 -0.72 8.27
C TYR A 315 5.66 -2.01 7.98
N ALA A 316 6.05 -2.75 6.93
CA ALA A 316 5.33 -3.93 6.47
C ALA A 316 5.49 -5.11 7.44
N LYS A 317 6.72 -5.28 7.95
CA LYS A 317 7.07 -6.27 8.96
C LYS A 317 6.37 -5.97 10.28
N PHE A 318 6.34 -4.70 10.70
CA PHE A 318 5.80 -4.34 12.01
C PHE A 318 4.28 -4.43 12.08
N GLY A 319 3.56 -4.20 10.98
CA GLY A 319 2.13 -4.52 10.92
C GLY A 319 1.86 -6.00 11.28
N ARG A 320 2.62 -6.92 10.68
CA ARG A 320 2.55 -8.35 11.01
C ARG A 320 2.95 -8.65 12.45
N ALA A 321 4.05 -8.07 12.93
CA ALA A 321 4.49 -8.28 14.31
C ALA A 321 3.44 -7.84 15.35
N ILE A 322 2.71 -6.75 15.09
CA ILE A 322 1.58 -6.31 15.91
C ILE A 322 0.43 -7.34 15.90
N LEU A 323 0.13 -7.92 14.73
CA LEU A 323 -0.91 -8.95 14.61
C LEU A 323 -0.59 -10.21 15.43
N GLU A 324 0.69 -10.54 15.54
CA GLU A 324 1.19 -11.70 16.30
C GLU A 324 1.17 -11.47 17.83
N GLN A 325 0.96 -10.24 18.29
CA GLN A 325 0.84 -9.94 19.71
C GLN A 325 -0.52 -10.37 20.29
N PRO A 326 -0.64 -10.58 21.61
CA PRO A 326 -1.91 -10.97 22.22
C PRO A 326 -3.02 -9.95 21.94
N GLY A 327 -4.09 -10.42 21.30
CA GLY A 327 -5.21 -9.60 20.85
C GLY A 327 -4.97 -8.83 19.54
N GLY A 328 -3.83 -9.03 18.85
CA GLY A 328 -3.50 -8.36 17.60
C GLY A 328 -3.31 -6.84 17.74
N VAL A 329 -2.96 -6.40 18.95
CA VAL A 329 -2.82 -4.98 19.30
C VAL A 329 -1.57 -4.72 20.13
N ALA A 330 -1.10 -3.48 20.09
CA ALA A 330 0.00 -2.98 20.89
C ALA A 330 -0.25 -1.49 21.24
N PHE A 331 0.63 -0.92 22.04
CA PHE A 331 0.68 0.51 22.34
C PHE A 331 2.00 1.08 21.84
N GLN A 332 1.94 2.16 21.05
CA GLN A 332 3.11 2.98 20.76
C GLN A 332 3.24 4.06 21.85
N ILE A 333 4.43 4.23 22.41
CA ILE A 333 4.71 5.10 23.55
C ILE A 333 5.79 6.13 23.21
N TRP A 334 5.55 7.39 23.56
CA TRP A 334 6.49 8.51 23.45
C TRP A 334 6.41 9.38 24.70
N ASP A 335 7.38 10.29 24.83
CA ASP A 335 7.40 11.32 25.87
C ASP A 335 7.53 12.73 25.25
N ALA A 336 7.65 13.76 26.08
CA ALA A 336 7.66 15.15 25.65
C ALA A 336 8.72 15.48 24.59
N LYS A 337 9.85 14.77 24.60
CA LYS A 337 10.93 14.98 23.63
C LYS A 337 10.48 14.65 22.21
N MET A 338 9.66 13.60 22.06
CA MET A 338 9.35 13.01 20.76
C MET A 338 7.97 13.33 20.23
N ILE A 339 7.02 13.71 21.10
CA ILE A 339 5.67 14.12 20.70
C ILE A 339 5.68 15.20 19.59
N PRO A 340 6.50 16.26 19.65
CA PRO A 340 6.53 17.30 18.61
C PRO A 340 6.98 16.81 17.23
N HIS A 341 7.69 15.67 17.15
CA HIS A 341 8.19 15.09 15.91
C HIS A 341 7.17 14.15 15.24
N LEU A 342 6.05 13.84 15.90
CA LEU A 342 4.99 13.03 15.32
C LEU A 342 4.30 13.78 14.17
N ARG A 343 4.02 13.05 13.09
CA ARG A 343 3.36 13.62 11.91
C ARG A 343 1.93 14.01 12.26
N LYS A 344 1.60 15.29 12.07
CA LYS A 344 0.25 15.81 12.33
C LYS A 344 -0.82 15.05 11.54
N GLU A 345 -0.51 14.63 10.31
CA GLU A 345 -1.44 13.87 9.47
C GLU A 345 -1.85 12.52 10.09
N GLU A 346 -1.01 11.94 10.96
CA GLU A 346 -1.25 10.63 11.56
C GLU A 346 -1.66 10.73 13.04
N TYR A 347 -1.27 11.83 13.70
CA TYR A 347 -1.37 12.01 15.15
C TYR A 347 -2.07 13.32 15.57
N ASP A 348 -2.84 13.97 14.70
CA ASP A 348 -3.73 15.07 15.10
C ASP A 348 -4.86 14.57 16.01
N ASP A 349 -5.40 15.44 16.87
CA ASP A 349 -6.46 15.09 17.82
C ASP A 349 -7.76 14.65 17.12
N ASN A 350 -7.98 15.08 15.88
CA ASN A 350 -9.12 14.65 15.08
C ASN A 350 -8.90 13.30 14.36
N VAL A 351 -7.69 12.73 14.43
CA VAL A 351 -7.29 11.52 13.70
C VAL A 351 -7.11 10.33 14.63
N VAL A 352 -6.60 10.54 15.85
CA VAL A 352 -6.23 9.45 16.77
C VAL A 352 -6.67 9.75 18.20
N GLU A 353 -7.08 8.71 18.91
CA GLU A 353 -7.25 8.79 20.36
C GLU A 353 -5.87 8.82 21.05
N LYS A 354 -5.53 9.95 21.67
CA LYS A 354 -4.32 10.12 22.48
C LYS A 354 -4.58 9.80 23.94
N ILE A 355 -3.72 8.98 24.53
CA ILE A 355 -3.73 8.68 25.96
C ILE A 355 -2.53 9.39 26.57
N LEU A 356 -2.77 10.52 27.24
CA LEU A 356 -1.72 11.34 27.85
C LEU A 356 -1.63 11.08 29.36
N ALA A 357 -0.44 11.19 29.93
CA ALA A 357 -0.19 11.08 31.37
C ALA A 357 1.04 11.87 31.79
N ASP A 358 1.12 12.24 33.07
CA ASP A 358 2.26 12.97 33.64
C ASP A 358 3.32 12.03 34.22
N THR A 359 2.98 10.76 34.45
CA THR A 359 3.94 9.72 34.88
C THR A 359 3.74 8.41 34.11
N VAL A 360 4.76 7.53 34.15
CA VAL A 360 4.70 6.19 33.55
C VAL A 360 3.64 5.32 34.22
N GLU A 361 3.48 5.42 35.54
CA GLU A 361 2.46 4.72 36.32
C GLU A 361 1.05 5.17 35.95
N GLU A 362 0.84 6.49 35.85
CA GLU A 362 -0.45 7.02 35.43
C GLU A 362 -0.78 6.60 33.98
N LEU A 363 0.24 6.55 33.11
CA LEU A 363 0.07 6.04 31.75
C LEU A 363 -0.37 4.58 31.78
N ALA A 364 0.29 3.74 32.58
CA ALA A 364 -0.03 2.32 32.76
C ALA A 364 -1.49 2.13 33.20
N ASP A 365 -1.95 2.89 34.20
CA ASP A 365 -3.33 2.87 34.68
C ASP A 365 -4.35 3.27 33.59
N LYS A 366 -4.01 4.28 32.76
CA LYS A 366 -4.87 4.72 31.66
C LYS A 366 -4.93 3.70 30.53
N ILE A 367 -3.80 3.08 30.15
CA ILE A 367 -3.79 2.08 29.07
C ILE A 367 -4.31 0.70 29.54
N ALA A 368 -4.29 0.39 30.84
CA ALA A 368 -4.97 -0.78 31.40
C ALA A 368 -6.47 -0.77 31.09
N LYS A 369 -7.12 0.40 31.21
CA LYS A 369 -8.52 0.61 30.80
C LYS A 369 -8.76 0.44 29.29
N LYS A 370 -7.68 0.38 28.51
CA LYS A 370 -7.68 0.21 27.05
C LYS A 370 -7.12 -1.16 26.62
N GLY A 371 -6.90 -2.08 27.56
CA GLY A 371 -6.54 -3.48 27.27
C GLY A 371 -5.07 -3.84 27.49
N LEU A 372 -4.31 -3.08 28.27
CA LEU A 372 -3.09 -3.59 28.88
C LEU A 372 -3.46 -4.60 29.99
N ASN A 373 -2.86 -5.78 29.96
CA ASN A 373 -3.10 -6.88 30.90
C ASN A 373 -2.14 -6.85 32.10
N ASP A 374 -0.94 -6.28 31.93
CA ASP A 374 0.12 -6.28 32.94
C ASP A 374 0.79 -4.91 33.05
N SER A 375 0.30 -4.10 34.00
CA SER A 375 0.83 -2.76 34.29
C SER A 375 2.23 -2.80 34.91
N GLU A 376 2.53 -3.81 35.71
CA GLU A 376 3.83 -3.92 36.39
C GLU A 376 4.92 -4.22 35.36
N ALA A 377 4.68 -5.18 34.46
CA ALA A 377 5.60 -5.48 33.36
C ALA A 377 5.81 -4.28 32.42
N PHE A 378 4.77 -3.50 32.16
CA PHE A 378 4.86 -2.28 31.35
C PHE A 378 5.79 -1.24 31.99
N ILE A 379 5.57 -0.94 33.29
CA ILE A 379 6.38 0.03 34.03
C ILE A 379 7.84 -0.45 34.09
N GLN A 380 8.06 -1.73 34.43
CA GLN A 380 9.40 -2.32 34.49
C GLN A 380 10.11 -2.28 33.13
N THR A 381 9.39 -2.52 32.03
CA THR A 381 9.94 -2.43 30.68
C THR A 381 10.45 -1.03 30.37
N ILE A 382 9.68 0.02 30.69
CA ILE A 382 10.09 1.41 30.45
C ILE A 382 11.30 1.78 31.32
N TYR A 383 11.29 1.43 32.61
CA TYR A 383 12.43 1.75 33.47
C TYR A 383 13.71 1.01 33.10
N THR A 384 13.60 -0.26 32.71
CA THR A 384 14.75 -1.06 32.23
C THR A 384 15.28 -0.49 30.91
N PHE A 385 14.38 -0.07 30.01
CA PHE A 385 14.74 0.59 28.75
C PHE A 385 15.49 1.91 28.99
N ASN A 386 14.99 2.75 29.89
CA ASN A 386 15.64 4.01 30.25
C ASN A 386 17.02 3.79 30.87
N ASP A 387 17.18 2.74 31.69
CA ASP A 387 18.48 2.42 32.29
C ASP A 387 19.52 2.00 31.25
N ALA A 388 19.14 1.12 30.32
CA ALA A 388 20.03 0.70 29.24
C ALA A 388 20.52 1.89 28.39
N ILE A 389 19.66 2.88 28.16
CA ILE A 389 20.02 4.11 27.45
C ILE A 389 20.99 4.94 28.27
N ARG A 390 20.76 5.12 29.58
CA ARG A 390 21.71 5.84 30.45
C ARG A 390 23.09 5.17 30.46
N GLN A 391 23.14 3.84 30.51
CA GLN A 391 24.39 3.09 30.43
C GLN A 391 25.11 3.30 29.09
N HIS A 392 24.39 3.20 27.97
CA HIS A 392 24.95 3.49 26.65
C HIS A 392 25.46 4.93 26.53
N ARG A 393 24.70 5.92 27.04
CA ARG A 393 25.09 7.34 27.04
C ARG A 393 26.32 7.63 27.88
N ALA A 394 26.51 6.92 29.00
CA ALA A 394 27.70 7.04 29.83
C ALA A 394 28.96 6.52 29.11
N GLU A 395 28.83 5.45 28.33
CA GLU A 395 29.93 4.87 27.55
C GLU A 395 30.21 5.65 26.25
N PHE A 396 29.18 6.20 25.62
CA PHE A 396 29.26 6.92 24.35
C PHE A 396 28.65 8.34 24.45
N PRO A 397 29.25 9.26 25.22
CA PRO A 397 28.68 10.59 25.47
C PRO A 397 28.63 11.48 24.22
N GLU A 398 29.49 11.22 23.24
CA GLU A 398 29.60 12.02 22.01
C GLU A 398 28.52 11.69 20.97
N THR A 399 27.79 10.58 21.12
CA THR A 399 26.76 10.19 20.14
C THR A 399 25.58 11.14 20.21
N THR A 400 25.20 11.78 19.10
CA THR A 400 24.07 12.71 19.06
C THR A 400 22.85 12.07 18.41
N TRP A 401 21.65 12.48 18.84
CA TRP A 401 20.42 12.01 18.22
C TRP A 401 20.22 12.67 16.86
N ASP A 402 20.07 11.85 15.82
CA ASP A 402 19.80 12.31 14.46
C ASP A 402 18.81 11.35 13.77
N PRO A 403 17.55 11.76 13.56
CA PRO A 403 16.51 10.92 12.97
C PRO A 403 16.72 10.66 11.47
N ALA A 404 17.65 11.37 10.83
CA ALA A 404 17.92 11.25 9.40
C ALA A 404 18.98 10.18 9.07
N VAL A 405 19.72 9.68 10.06
CA VAL A 405 20.75 8.65 9.90
C VAL A 405 20.58 7.53 10.91
N LYS A 406 21.21 6.37 10.66
CA LYS A 406 21.35 5.33 11.71
C LYS A 406 22.40 5.83 12.71
N ASP A 407 21.93 6.49 13.76
CA ASP A 407 22.75 7.27 14.70
C ASP A 407 23.51 6.42 15.73
N ASN A 408 23.26 5.10 15.77
CA ASN A 408 23.82 4.17 16.75
C ASN A 408 23.47 4.50 18.20
N LEU A 409 22.47 5.36 18.46
CA LEU A 409 21.91 5.50 19.80
C LEU A 409 21.09 4.28 20.14
N THR A 410 21.63 3.43 21.00
CA THR A 410 21.10 2.10 21.25
C THR A 410 20.90 1.80 22.74
N THR A 411 20.18 0.71 23.02
CA THR A 411 20.02 0.14 24.37
C THR A 411 21.08 -0.92 24.67
N GLN A 412 22.25 -0.83 24.04
CA GLN A 412 23.32 -1.81 24.14
C GLN A 412 24.60 -1.10 24.60
N SER A 413 25.24 -1.65 25.63
CA SER A 413 26.50 -1.16 26.20
C SER A 413 27.31 -2.32 26.76
N SER A 414 28.54 -2.05 27.18
CA SER A 414 29.38 -3.02 27.88
C SER A 414 28.82 -3.40 29.26
N SER A 415 28.11 -2.49 29.93
CA SER A 415 27.55 -2.70 31.27
C SER A 415 26.12 -3.25 31.26
N MET A 416 25.34 -3.01 30.20
CA MET A 416 23.97 -3.46 30.09
C MET A 416 23.56 -3.73 28.64
N GLN A 417 22.92 -4.88 28.42
CA GLN A 417 22.41 -5.32 27.12
C GLN A 417 20.98 -5.83 27.26
N LEU A 418 20.05 -5.21 26.55
CA LEU A 418 18.69 -5.73 26.46
C LEU A 418 18.64 -6.88 25.46
N THR A 419 17.92 -7.96 25.78
CA THR A 419 17.69 -9.08 24.84
C THR A 419 17.12 -8.61 23.50
N LEU A 420 16.19 -7.64 23.56
CA LEU A 420 15.65 -6.96 22.39
C LEU A 420 16.25 -5.54 22.33
N PRO A 421 17.19 -5.26 21.42
CA PRO A 421 17.74 -3.92 21.28
C PRO A 421 16.67 -2.93 20.81
N LYS A 422 16.89 -1.65 21.08
CA LYS A 422 16.52 -0.59 20.15
C LYS A 422 17.82 -0.13 19.49
N SER A 423 18.04 -0.48 18.22
CA SER A 423 19.38 -0.37 17.61
C SER A 423 19.79 1.06 17.25
N ASN A 424 18.82 1.96 17.05
CA ASN A 424 19.03 3.36 16.71
C ASN A 424 17.94 4.24 17.34
N TRP A 425 18.22 5.54 17.44
CA TRP A 425 17.30 6.58 17.91
C TRP A 425 16.76 6.33 19.33
N ALA A 426 17.49 5.60 20.17
CA ALA A 426 17.08 5.30 21.54
C ALA A 426 17.25 6.53 22.44
N LEU A 427 16.13 7.15 22.84
CA LEU A 427 16.06 8.14 23.91
C LEU A 427 15.24 7.61 25.08
N SER A 428 15.59 8.02 26.30
CA SER A 428 14.83 7.68 27.49
C SER A 428 13.43 8.29 27.43
N LEU A 429 12.46 7.55 27.95
CA LEU A 429 11.08 7.98 28.19
C LEU A 429 10.98 8.43 29.66
N ASP A 430 11.37 9.67 29.93
CA ASP A 430 11.50 10.20 31.29
C ASP A 430 11.03 11.67 31.44
N GLU A 431 10.47 12.26 30.39
CA GLU A 431 9.94 13.63 30.42
C GLU A 431 8.44 13.69 30.09
N ALA A 432 7.65 14.17 31.05
CA ALA A 432 6.22 14.39 30.88
C ALA A 432 5.91 15.55 29.89
N PRO A 433 4.81 15.48 29.12
CA PRO A 433 3.81 14.43 29.15
C PRO A 433 4.25 13.16 28.39
N PHE A 434 3.81 12.01 28.90
CA PHE A 434 3.87 10.74 28.19
C PHE A 434 2.63 10.57 27.31
N LEU A 435 2.82 9.99 26.12
CA LEU A 435 1.77 9.70 25.16
C LEU A 435 1.76 8.22 24.82
N ALA A 436 0.59 7.58 24.91
CA ALA A 436 0.31 6.29 24.31
C ALA A 436 -0.75 6.38 23.21
N VAL A 437 -0.55 5.60 22.14
CA VAL A 437 -1.54 5.35 21.08
C VAL A 437 -1.71 3.86 20.91
N LYS A 438 -2.97 3.38 20.96
CA LYS A 438 -3.28 1.97 20.71
C LYS A 438 -3.26 1.68 19.21
N VAL A 439 -2.51 0.66 18.80
CA VAL A 439 -2.33 0.27 17.41
C VAL A 439 -2.72 -1.19 17.18
N ALA A 440 -3.13 -1.49 15.95
CA ALA A 440 -3.44 -2.81 15.44
C ALA A 440 -2.72 -3.05 14.11
N CYS A 441 -2.82 -4.25 13.56
CA CYS A 441 -2.39 -4.53 12.19
C CYS A 441 -3.46 -4.09 11.18
N GLY A 442 -3.08 -3.26 10.21
CA GLY A 442 -3.91 -2.93 9.05
C GLY A 442 -3.40 -3.63 7.79
N ILE A 443 -4.18 -4.55 7.21
CA ILE A 443 -3.88 -5.21 5.93
C ILE A 443 -4.36 -4.34 4.76
N THR A 444 -3.52 -4.20 3.73
CA THR A 444 -3.77 -3.31 2.60
C THR A 444 -4.00 -4.04 1.29
N PHE A 445 -3.13 -4.99 0.94
CA PHE A 445 -3.23 -5.71 -0.33
C PHE A 445 -2.40 -6.99 -0.28
N THR A 446 -2.73 -7.96 -1.11
CA THR A 446 -2.14 -9.32 -1.17
C THR A 446 -1.18 -9.48 -2.34
N PHE A 447 -0.14 -10.31 -2.20
CA PHE A 447 0.90 -10.47 -3.22
C PHE A 447 0.69 -11.67 -4.17
N GLY A 448 -0.18 -12.61 -3.79
CA GLY A 448 -0.60 -13.72 -4.62
C GLY A 448 -1.64 -13.29 -5.65
N GLY A 449 -1.56 -13.84 -6.86
CA GLY A 449 -2.48 -13.50 -7.94
C GLY A 449 -2.44 -14.46 -9.12
N LEU A 450 -2.80 -13.96 -10.29
CA LEU A 450 -2.81 -14.69 -11.55
C LEU A 450 -1.49 -14.49 -12.31
N ALA A 451 -1.02 -15.52 -12.99
CA ALA A 451 0.03 -15.38 -13.98
C ALA A 451 -0.54 -14.70 -15.23
N ILE A 452 0.23 -13.74 -15.76
CA ILE A 452 -0.09 -13.05 -17.01
C ILE A 452 1.09 -13.12 -17.97
N ASP A 453 0.81 -13.01 -19.26
CA ASP A 453 1.81 -12.63 -20.25
C ASP A 453 2.21 -11.17 -20.01
N PRO A 454 3.48 -10.85 -19.70
CA PRO A 454 3.92 -9.48 -19.44
C PRO A 454 3.68 -8.52 -20.61
N GLN A 455 3.67 -9.01 -21.86
CA GLN A 455 3.51 -8.15 -23.03
C GLN A 455 2.06 -7.75 -23.28
N THR A 456 1.13 -8.69 -23.13
CA THR A 456 -0.29 -8.52 -23.46
C THR A 456 -1.20 -8.36 -22.25
N ALA A 457 -0.70 -8.65 -21.05
CA ALA A 457 -1.49 -8.83 -19.83
C ALA A 457 -2.56 -9.95 -19.92
N GLY A 458 -2.44 -10.84 -20.90
CA GLY A 458 -3.33 -11.99 -21.07
C GLY A 458 -3.14 -13.00 -19.93
N VAL A 459 -4.24 -13.49 -19.35
CA VAL A 459 -4.21 -14.47 -18.25
C VAL A 459 -3.69 -15.80 -18.78
N ILE A 460 -2.66 -16.36 -18.15
CA ILE A 460 -2.08 -17.64 -18.57
C ILE A 460 -2.97 -18.79 -18.08
N SER A 461 -3.22 -19.76 -18.95
CA SER A 461 -3.87 -21.03 -18.61
C SER A 461 -2.88 -21.98 -17.93
N GLU A 462 -3.32 -22.63 -16.84
CA GLU A 462 -2.54 -23.64 -16.12
C GLU A 462 -2.23 -24.84 -17.02
N GLU A 463 -3.23 -25.30 -17.78
CA GLU A 463 -3.13 -26.50 -18.60
C GLU A 463 -2.27 -26.29 -19.85
N THR A 464 -2.47 -25.18 -20.56
CA THR A 464 -1.82 -24.96 -21.87
C THR A 464 -0.55 -24.14 -21.80
N GLY A 465 -0.33 -23.41 -20.70
CA GLY A 465 0.76 -22.43 -20.57
C GLY A 465 0.65 -21.23 -21.50
N LYS A 466 -0.49 -21.06 -22.20
CA LYS A 466 -0.76 -19.96 -23.14
C LYS A 466 -1.80 -19.01 -22.56
N ALA A 467 -1.88 -17.79 -23.11
CA ALA A 467 -2.91 -16.84 -22.73
C ALA A 467 -4.32 -17.36 -23.09
N ILE A 468 -5.26 -17.22 -22.16
CA ILE A 468 -6.69 -17.49 -22.37
C ILE A 468 -7.24 -16.39 -23.27
N ALA A 469 -7.75 -16.76 -24.44
CA ALA A 469 -8.16 -15.82 -25.46
C ALA A 469 -9.30 -14.89 -24.99
N GLY A 470 -9.06 -13.58 -25.03
CA GLY A 470 -10.02 -12.56 -24.58
C GLY A 470 -10.06 -12.32 -23.07
N LEU A 471 -9.21 -12.98 -22.27
CA LEU A 471 -9.13 -12.76 -20.83
C LEU A 471 -7.81 -12.12 -20.43
N TYR A 472 -7.89 -10.94 -19.81
CA TYR A 472 -6.74 -10.16 -19.37
C TYR A 472 -6.82 -9.87 -17.87
N CYS A 473 -5.69 -9.55 -17.24
CA CYS A 473 -5.63 -9.24 -15.81
C CYS A 473 -4.67 -8.08 -15.52
N THR A 474 -5.03 -7.23 -14.57
CA THR A 474 -4.20 -6.10 -14.14
C THR A 474 -4.40 -5.76 -12.66
N GLY A 475 -3.50 -4.92 -12.14
CA GLY A 475 -3.52 -4.44 -10.77
C GLY A 475 -3.10 -5.50 -9.77
N GLU A 476 -3.67 -5.44 -8.57
CA GLU A 476 -3.36 -6.36 -7.47
C GLU A 476 -3.67 -7.83 -7.79
N MET A 477 -4.52 -8.10 -8.78
CA MET A 477 -4.80 -9.47 -9.21
C MET A 477 -3.62 -10.14 -9.93
N VAL A 478 -2.57 -9.41 -10.29
CA VAL A 478 -1.38 -9.96 -10.95
C VAL A 478 -0.42 -10.51 -9.90
N GLY A 479 -0.12 -11.80 -9.99
CA GLY A 479 0.87 -12.47 -9.14
C GLY A 479 2.28 -12.40 -9.73
N GLY A 480 3.29 -12.52 -8.87
CA GLY A 480 4.70 -12.66 -9.29
C GLY A 480 5.53 -11.38 -9.24
N LEU A 481 4.93 -10.23 -8.96
CA LEU A 481 5.65 -8.95 -8.81
C LEU A 481 6.30 -8.76 -7.44
N PHE A 482 5.63 -9.19 -6.37
CA PHE A 482 6.05 -8.91 -4.99
C PHE A 482 6.05 -10.20 -4.17
N TYR A 483 7.03 -10.33 -3.27
CA TYR A 483 7.20 -11.47 -2.35
C TYR A 483 7.74 -10.96 -1.03
N GLY A 484 7.09 -11.28 0.09
CA GLY A 484 7.49 -10.83 1.43
C GLY A 484 7.35 -9.32 1.70
N ASN A 485 7.88 -8.47 0.82
CA ASN A 485 7.77 -7.01 0.85
C ASN A 485 7.70 -6.42 -0.58
N TYR A 486 7.50 -5.10 -0.70
CA TYR A 486 7.49 -4.39 -1.98
C TYR A 486 8.04 -2.97 -1.86
N PRO A 487 8.64 -2.40 -2.92
CA PRO A 487 9.02 -1.00 -2.93
C PRO A 487 7.76 -0.13 -3.04
N GLY A 488 7.57 0.78 -2.08
CA GLY A 488 6.46 1.73 -2.08
C GLY A 488 6.28 2.45 -3.42
N GLY A 489 5.03 2.66 -3.81
CA GLY A 489 4.63 3.29 -5.07
C GLY A 489 4.65 2.38 -6.30
N SER A 490 5.28 1.20 -6.22
CA SER A 490 5.40 0.29 -7.38
C SER A 490 4.07 -0.39 -7.75
N GLY A 491 3.17 -0.60 -6.79
CA GLY A 491 1.87 -1.22 -7.04
C GLY A 491 0.94 -0.37 -7.92
N LEU A 492 0.88 0.95 -7.68
CA LEU A 492 0.12 1.85 -8.54
C LEU A 492 0.74 1.95 -9.94
N THR A 493 2.08 2.05 -10.02
CA THR A 493 2.79 2.02 -11.31
C THR A 493 2.49 0.73 -12.09
N ALA A 494 2.58 -0.44 -11.46
CA ALA A 494 2.26 -1.71 -12.09
C ALA A 494 0.80 -1.78 -12.56
N GLY A 495 -0.14 -1.28 -11.75
CA GLY A 495 -1.55 -1.17 -12.13
C GLY A 495 -1.78 -0.31 -13.38
N ALA A 496 -1.06 0.81 -13.51
CA ALA A 496 -1.10 1.65 -14.71
C ALA A 496 -0.49 0.95 -15.92
N VAL A 497 0.71 0.35 -15.77
CA VAL A 497 1.43 -0.32 -16.87
C VAL A 497 0.62 -1.50 -17.43
N PHE A 498 0.22 -2.43 -16.56
CA PHE A 498 -0.56 -3.59 -17.02
C PHE A 498 -2.00 -3.23 -17.37
N GLY A 499 -2.57 -2.18 -16.75
CA GLY A 499 -3.87 -1.67 -17.15
C GLY A 499 -3.85 -1.19 -18.59
N ARG A 500 -2.85 -0.37 -18.95
CA ARG A 500 -2.68 0.11 -20.33
C ARG A 500 -2.50 -1.04 -21.32
N LYS A 501 -1.64 -2.02 -21.00
CA LYS A 501 -1.40 -3.20 -21.84
C LYS A 501 -2.65 -4.06 -22.03
N ALA A 502 -3.42 -4.28 -20.97
CA ALA A 502 -4.68 -5.04 -21.03
C ALA A 502 -5.71 -4.34 -21.94
N GLY A 503 -5.87 -3.01 -21.79
CA GLY A 503 -6.77 -2.23 -22.63
C GLY A 503 -6.38 -2.25 -24.11
N GLN A 504 -5.09 -2.08 -24.41
CA GLN A 504 -4.55 -2.15 -25.79
C GLN A 504 -4.74 -3.55 -26.39
N SER A 505 -4.48 -4.59 -25.61
CA SER A 505 -4.58 -5.97 -26.09
C SER A 505 -6.03 -6.40 -26.32
N ALA A 506 -6.97 -5.90 -25.51
CA ALA A 506 -8.40 -6.06 -25.75
C ALA A 506 -8.85 -5.38 -27.05
N ALA A 507 -8.36 -4.17 -27.33
CA ALA A 507 -8.68 -3.44 -28.56
C ALA A 507 -8.16 -4.16 -29.82
N ASN A 508 -6.96 -4.74 -29.76
CA ASN A 508 -6.35 -5.47 -30.89
C ASN A 508 -7.11 -6.75 -31.30
N ARG A 509 -8.11 -7.18 -30.52
CA ARG A 509 -8.92 -8.38 -30.79
C ARG A 509 -10.30 -8.06 -31.40
N ILE A 510 -10.63 -6.77 -31.54
CA ILE A 510 -11.82 -6.29 -32.25
C ILE A 510 -11.50 -6.27 -33.73
#